data_AF-A0AAV6U7L7-F1
#
_entry.id   AF-A0AAV6U7L7-F1
#
_cell.length_a   1.000
_cell.length_b   1.000
_cell.length_c   1.000
_cell.angle_alpha   90.00
_cell.angle_beta   90.00
_cell.angle_gamma   90.00
#
_symmetry.space_group_name_H-M   'P 1'
#
loop_
_entity.id
_entity.type
_entity.pdbx_description
1 polymer ?
#
loop_
_entity_poly.entity_id
_entity_poly.type
_entity_poly.pdbx_seq_one_letter_code
_entity_poly.pdbx_strand_id
1 'polypeptide(L)'
;METAHIEKLNANNYSSWKDDVKVVLMDRGSWQIVVGKEEPPQPYSPVKDDADEVPESDPAFNKAYQKQLKDFNLRRDGAYSTIYLSLEKEIRPLVSETDDPVEAFKILQLHFRPDSRARIIGLTDDFFSCRIDPNEEVVLYAARLKRIAVLLNDAGKPIDDWYQAFQLIQYLPQEFNGILQAIYRWTDDQFKSDKVLRELQAEEARLKKCSKNQEVVAYRVSKERTTPPQASSKKP
;
A
#
# COMPACT_ATOMS: atom_id res chain seq x y z
N MET A 1 -15.79 -20.34 15.51
CA MET A 1 -15.19 -19.12 14.96
C MET A 1 -15.28 -19.24 13.46
N GLU A 2 -15.99 -18.34 12.80
CA GLU A 2 -15.95 -18.24 11.33
C GLU A 2 -14.49 -18.02 10.92
N THR A 3 -13.95 -18.95 10.14
CA THR A 3 -12.63 -18.77 9.52
C THR A 3 -12.78 -17.63 8.51
N ALA A 4 -12.10 -16.50 8.76
CA ALA A 4 -12.00 -15.44 7.78
C ALA A 4 -11.63 -16.03 6.41
N HIS A 5 -12.41 -15.70 5.39
CA HIS A 5 -12.23 -16.25 4.05
C HIS A 5 -11.02 -15.56 3.39
N ILE A 6 -9.85 -16.19 3.52
CA ILE A 6 -8.64 -15.78 2.80
C ILE A 6 -8.73 -16.34 1.37
N GLU A 7 -8.62 -15.47 0.36
CA GLU A 7 -8.43 -15.92 -1.02
C GLU A 7 -7.12 -16.72 -1.10
N LYS A 8 -7.15 -17.89 -1.73
CA LYS A 8 -5.95 -18.74 -1.76
C LYS A 8 -4.82 -18.08 -2.55
N LEU A 9 -3.59 -18.22 -2.05
CA LEU A 9 -2.41 -17.75 -2.78
C LEU A 9 -2.36 -18.41 -4.16
N ASN A 10 -2.16 -17.59 -5.19
CA ASN A 10 -1.86 -17.99 -6.55
C ASN A 10 -0.69 -17.13 -7.10
N ALA A 11 -0.34 -17.31 -8.36
CA ALA A 11 0.78 -16.59 -8.98
C ALA A 11 0.61 -15.06 -9.05
N ASN A 12 -0.61 -14.54 -8.88
CA ASN A 12 -0.95 -13.15 -9.18
C ASN A 12 -1.42 -12.32 -7.97
N ASN A 13 -1.66 -12.93 -6.82
CA ASN A 13 -2.30 -12.27 -5.67
C ASN A 13 -1.44 -12.23 -4.39
N TYR A 14 -0.12 -12.45 -4.50
CA TYR A 14 0.75 -12.52 -3.31
C TYR A 14 0.66 -11.32 -2.37
N SER A 15 0.55 -10.10 -2.90
CA SER A 15 0.47 -8.88 -2.08
C SER A 15 -0.81 -8.85 -1.23
N SER A 16 -1.99 -9.04 -1.86
CA SER A 16 -3.27 -9.08 -1.14
C SER A 16 -3.38 -10.29 -0.21
N TRP A 17 -2.96 -11.48 -0.66
CA TRP A 17 -2.92 -12.68 0.16
C TRP A 17 -2.08 -12.49 1.43
N LYS A 18 -0.91 -11.86 1.30
CA LYS A 18 -0.01 -11.61 2.43
C LYS A 18 -0.67 -10.72 3.47
N ASP A 19 -1.39 -9.67 3.05
CA ASP A 19 -2.09 -8.78 3.97
C ASP A 19 -3.24 -9.49 4.69
N ASP A 20 -4.03 -10.30 3.98
CA ASP A 20 -5.12 -11.08 4.59
C ASP A 20 -4.59 -12.11 5.59
N VAL A 21 -3.54 -12.86 5.23
CA VAL A 21 -2.89 -13.83 6.12
C VAL A 21 -2.30 -13.14 7.35
N LYS A 22 -1.66 -11.98 7.17
CA LYS A 22 -1.13 -11.18 8.27
C LYS A 22 -2.23 -10.81 9.27
N VAL A 23 -3.40 -10.36 8.80
CA VAL A 23 -4.53 -10.00 9.68
C VAL A 23 -5.00 -11.21 10.50
N VAL A 24 -5.13 -12.38 9.86
CA VAL A 24 -5.54 -13.61 10.57
C VAL A 24 -4.49 -14.07 11.59
N LEU A 25 -3.21 -13.96 11.27
CA LEU A 25 -2.12 -14.30 12.20
C LEU A 25 -2.01 -13.29 13.35
N MET A 26 -2.39 -12.03 13.15
CA MET A 26 -2.48 -11.03 14.21
C MET A 26 -3.61 -11.36 15.20
N ASP A 27 -4.79 -11.72 14.70
CA ASP A 27 -5.93 -12.16 15.53
C ASP A 27 -5.56 -13.37 16.40
N ARG A 28 -4.76 -14.28 15.85
CA ARG A 28 -4.26 -15.48 16.54
C ARG A 28 -3.03 -15.25 17.43
N GLY A 29 -2.53 -14.02 17.50
CA GLY A 29 -1.34 -13.67 18.29
C GLY A 29 -0.06 -14.36 17.84
N SER A 30 0.02 -14.81 16.58
CA SER A 30 1.14 -15.58 16.04
C SER A 30 1.94 -14.84 14.96
N TRP A 31 1.49 -13.66 14.52
CA TRP A 31 2.20 -12.85 13.52
C TRP A 31 3.66 -12.55 13.91
N GLN A 32 3.94 -12.23 15.18
CA GLN A 32 5.30 -11.92 15.63
C GLN A 32 6.24 -13.13 15.53
N ILE A 33 5.72 -14.35 15.73
CA ILE A 33 6.44 -15.60 15.50
C ILE A 33 6.80 -15.70 14.01
N VAL A 34 5.83 -15.56 13.10
CA VAL A 34 6.04 -15.72 11.64
C VAL A 34 7.10 -14.76 11.08
N VAL A 35 7.17 -13.53 11.60
CA VAL A 35 8.19 -12.55 11.19
C VAL A 35 9.52 -12.70 11.95
N GLY A 36 9.67 -13.72 12.78
CA GLY A 36 10.90 -14.02 13.53
C GLY A 36 11.21 -13.04 14.67
N LYS A 37 10.21 -12.30 15.16
CA LYS A 37 10.36 -11.38 16.31
C LYS A 37 9.98 -12.04 17.64
N GLU A 38 9.07 -13.01 17.56
CA GLU A 38 8.65 -14.00 18.56
C GLU A 38 9.64 -15.17 18.73
N GLU A 39 10.58 -15.16 19.68
CA GLU A 39 11.41 -16.34 19.98
C GLU A 39 10.76 -17.29 21.01
N PRO A 40 11.05 -18.60 20.97
CA PRO A 40 10.56 -19.54 21.97
C PRO A 40 11.05 -19.13 23.38
N PRO A 41 10.23 -19.35 24.42
CA PRO A 41 10.63 -19.01 25.78
C PRO A 41 11.90 -19.79 26.16
N GLN A 42 12.87 -19.06 26.73
CA GLN A 42 14.12 -19.66 27.19
C GLN A 42 13.94 -20.28 28.58
N PRO A 43 14.53 -21.46 28.84
CA PRO A 43 14.62 -21.97 30.20
C PRO A 43 15.49 -21.01 31.04
N TYR A 44 15.11 -20.81 32.29
CA TYR A 44 15.90 -19.97 33.21
C TYR A 44 17.32 -20.52 33.37
N SER A 45 18.31 -19.65 33.22
CA SER A 45 19.68 -19.88 33.69
C SER A 45 19.91 -18.94 34.87
N PRO A 46 20.24 -19.44 36.07
CA PRO A 46 20.68 -18.58 37.15
C PRO A 46 21.93 -17.81 36.71
N VAL A 47 21.89 -16.48 36.80
CA VAL A 47 23.09 -15.66 36.70
C VAL A 47 23.98 -16.05 37.89
N LYS A 48 25.21 -16.50 37.64
CA LYS A 48 26.11 -17.15 38.61
C LYS A 48 26.63 -16.22 39.72
N ASP A 49 26.11 -15.01 39.86
CA ASP A 49 26.81 -13.96 40.62
C ASP A 49 26.22 -13.66 42.00
N ASP A 50 25.04 -14.19 42.37
CA ASP A 50 24.49 -14.00 43.72
C ASP A 50 24.04 -15.34 44.33
N ALA A 51 24.67 -15.68 45.45
CA ALA A 51 24.55 -16.94 46.19
C ALA A 51 23.27 -17.05 47.05
N ASP A 52 22.13 -16.66 46.50
CA ASP A 52 20.82 -16.99 47.06
C ASP A 52 20.11 -17.94 46.09
N GLU A 53 20.32 -19.23 46.30
CA GLU A 53 19.69 -20.32 45.55
C GLU A 53 18.15 -20.22 45.63
N VAL A 54 17.53 -19.63 44.60
CA VAL A 54 16.13 -19.93 44.29
C VAL A 54 16.12 -21.21 43.45
N PRO A 55 15.48 -22.30 43.90
CA PRO A 55 15.82 -23.63 43.42
C PRO A 55 15.32 -23.87 41.99
N GLU A 56 16.13 -24.54 41.17
CA GLU A 56 15.76 -25.24 39.93
C GLU A 56 14.54 -26.19 40.08
N SER A 57 14.04 -26.39 41.30
CA SER A 57 12.98 -27.32 41.67
C SER A 57 11.66 -26.67 42.10
N ASP A 58 11.47 -25.34 42.01
CA ASP A 58 10.16 -24.73 42.30
C ASP A 58 9.11 -25.23 41.27
N PRO A 59 8.13 -26.06 41.69
CA PRO A 59 7.14 -26.63 40.78
C PRO A 59 6.28 -25.56 40.08
N ALA A 60 6.08 -24.39 40.71
CA ALA A 60 5.31 -23.30 40.13
C ALA A 60 6.06 -22.65 38.95
N PHE A 61 7.38 -22.51 39.05
CA PHE A 61 8.21 -21.92 38.01
C PHE A 61 8.31 -22.83 36.78
N ASN A 62 8.62 -24.12 36.98
CA ASN A 62 8.66 -25.10 35.89
C ASN A 62 7.29 -25.22 35.19
N LYS A 63 6.19 -25.13 35.97
CA LYS A 63 4.82 -25.10 35.42
C LYS A 63 4.54 -23.85 34.58
N ALA A 64 5.03 -22.67 34.99
CA ALA A 64 4.86 -21.43 34.23
C ALA A 64 5.63 -21.45 32.90
N TYR A 65 6.88 -21.89 32.91
CA TYR A 65 7.69 -22.08 31.71
C TYR A 65 7.05 -23.08 30.73
N GLN A 66 6.65 -24.25 31.23
CA GLN A 66 5.99 -25.26 30.41
C GLN A 66 4.68 -24.76 29.80
N LYS A 67 3.92 -23.94 30.55
CA LYS A 67 2.71 -23.31 30.03
C LYS A 67 3.04 -22.34 28.88
N GLN A 68 4.01 -21.45 29.06
CA GLN A 68 4.44 -20.51 28.02
C GLN A 68 4.95 -21.23 26.77
N LEU A 69 5.75 -22.30 26.94
CA LEU A 69 6.26 -23.09 25.82
C LEU A 69 5.14 -23.80 25.06
N LYS A 70 4.15 -24.36 25.77
CA LYS A 70 2.96 -24.95 25.14
C LYS A 70 2.14 -23.91 24.38
N ASP A 71 1.89 -22.75 24.98
CA ASP A 71 1.15 -21.65 24.37
C ASP A 71 1.88 -21.09 23.13
N PHE A 72 3.22 -21.02 23.18
CA PHE A 72 4.06 -20.65 22.03
C PHE A 72 3.96 -21.68 20.90
N ASN A 73 4.18 -22.97 21.20
CA ASN A 73 4.12 -24.02 20.19
C ASN A 73 2.74 -24.12 19.53
N LEU A 74 1.65 -23.96 20.31
CA LEU A 74 0.30 -23.95 19.76
C LEU A 74 0.10 -22.81 18.75
N ARG A 75 0.60 -21.60 19.07
CA ARG A 75 0.53 -20.45 18.15
C ARG A 75 1.41 -20.65 16.93
N ARG A 76 2.59 -21.22 17.09
CA ARG A 76 3.53 -21.55 16.00
C ARG A 76 2.92 -22.56 15.03
N ASP A 77 2.43 -23.69 15.54
CA ASP A 77 1.83 -24.76 14.72
C ASP A 77 0.52 -24.27 14.06
N GLY A 78 -0.25 -23.45 14.78
CA GLY A 78 -1.42 -22.76 14.24
C GLY A 78 -1.06 -21.77 13.13
N ALA A 79 0.07 -21.07 13.23
CA ALA A 79 0.55 -20.17 12.19
C ALA A 79 0.92 -20.93 10.91
N TYR A 80 1.69 -22.02 11.03
CA TYR A 80 2.05 -22.85 9.89
C TYR A 80 0.80 -23.41 9.20
N SER A 81 -0.15 -23.94 10.00
CA SER A 81 -1.43 -24.45 9.49
C SER A 81 -2.22 -23.38 8.73
N THR A 82 -2.24 -22.14 9.23
CA THR A 82 -2.90 -21.01 8.58
C THR A 82 -2.27 -20.71 7.22
N ILE A 83 -0.93 -20.61 7.18
CA ILE A 83 -0.18 -20.37 5.96
C ILE A 83 -0.48 -21.48 4.96
N TYR A 84 -0.25 -22.75 5.32
CA TYR A 84 -0.42 -23.90 4.45
C TYR A 84 -1.84 -24.04 3.87
N LEU A 85 -2.87 -23.86 4.70
CA LEU A 85 -4.26 -23.98 4.27
C LEU A 85 -4.73 -22.83 3.37
N SER A 86 -4.09 -21.66 3.49
CA SER A 86 -4.34 -20.50 2.63
C SER A 86 -3.69 -20.62 1.24
N LEU A 87 -2.95 -21.70 0.95
CA LEU A 87 -2.32 -21.92 -0.35
C LEU A 87 -3.23 -22.71 -1.30
N GLU A 88 -3.15 -22.39 -2.60
CA GLU A 88 -3.58 -23.30 -3.65
C GLU A 88 -2.81 -24.62 -3.59
N LYS A 89 -3.42 -25.71 -4.08
CA LYS A 89 -2.87 -27.06 -3.92
C LYS A 89 -1.51 -27.19 -4.62
N GLU A 90 -1.37 -26.47 -5.73
CA GLU A 90 -0.23 -26.41 -6.62
C GLU A 90 0.98 -25.72 -5.96
N ILE A 91 0.75 -24.84 -4.98
CA ILE A 91 1.79 -24.08 -4.28
C ILE A 91 2.30 -24.79 -3.03
N ARG A 92 1.46 -25.61 -2.39
CA ARG A 92 1.81 -26.35 -1.16
C ARG A 92 3.13 -27.13 -1.21
N PRO A 93 3.52 -27.77 -2.34
CA PRO A 93 4.81 -28.43 -2.44
C PRO A 93 6.02 -27.53 -2.13
N LEU A 94 5.91 -26.21 -2.32
CA LEU A 94 7.00 -25.27 -2.01
C LEU A 94 7.36 -25.21 -0.53
N VAL A 95 6.39 -25.48 0.36
CA VAL A 95 6.57 -25.36 1.81
C VAL A 95 6.34 -26.68 2.55
N SER A 96 6.14 -27.79 1.83
CA SER A 96 5.82 -29.08 2.44
C SER A 96 6.99 -29.75 3.16
N GLU A 97 8.22 -29.31 2.90
CA GLU A 97 9.43 -29.85 3.53
C GLU A 97 9.73 -29.23 4.91
N THR A 98 9.00 -28.18 5.29
CA THR A 98 9.15 -27.49 6.58
C THR A 98 7.83 -27.45 7.32
N ASP A 99 7.88 -27.53 8.64
CA ASP A 99 6.78 -27.25 9.57
C ASP A 99 6.98 -25.92 10.32
N ASP A 100 8.10 -25.24 10.09
CA ASP A 100 8.40 -23.94 10.66
C ASP A 100 7.65 -22.83 9.88
N PRO A 101 6.72 -22.10 10.53
CA PRO A 101 5.99 -21.02 9.86
C PRO A 101 6.91 -19.88 9.39
N VAL A 102 8.05 -19.65 10.04
CA VAL A 102 8.99 -18.59 9.64
C VAL A 102 9.63 -18.94 8.31
N GLU A 103 10.21 -20.13 8.21
CA GLU A 103 10.83 -20.61 6.98
C GLU A 103 9.79 -20.78 5.85
N ALA A 104 8.61 -21.34 6.14
CA ALA A 104 7.53 -21.46 5.15
C ALA A 104 7.13 -20.10 4.56
N PHE A 105 6.92 -19.10 5.41
CA PHE A 105 6.56 -17.76 4.96
C PHE A 105 7.67 -17.11 4.12
N LYS A 106 8.94 -17.32 4.51
CA LYS A 106 10.10 -16.82 3.78
C LYS A 106 10.27 -17.47 2.41
N ILE A 107 10.02 -18.77 2.27
CA ILE A 107 10.04 -19.47 0.98
C ILE A 107 8.98 -18.87 0.04
N LEU A 108 7.74 -18.70 0.52
CA LEU A 108 6.67 -18.08 -0.26
C LEU A 108 7.02 -16.65 -0.66
N GLN A 109 7.61 -15.88 0.26
CA GLN A 109 8.09 -14.55 -0.03
C GLN A 109 9.16 -14.56 -1.11
N LEU A 110 10.15 -15.44 -1.05
CA LEU A 110 11.20 -15.52 -2.07
C LEU A 110 10.64 -15.93 -3.44
N HIS A 111 9.66 -16.83 -3.45
CA HIS A 111 9.10 -17.38 -4.68
C HIS A 111 8.13 -16.40 -5.39
N PHE A 112 7.26 -15.73 -4.64
CA PHE A 112 6.18 -14.92 -5.21
C PHE A 112 6.42 -13.42 -5.13
N ARG A 113 7.38 -12.95 -4.32
CA ARG A 113 7.74 -11.53 -4.33
C ARG A 113 8.53 -11.23 -5.59
N PRO A 114 8.08 -10.27 -6.42
CA PRO A 114 8.84 -9.83 -7.57
C PRO A 114 9.98 -8.90 -7.12
N ASP A 115 11.01 -9.44 -6.46
CA ASP A 115 12.09 -8.64 -5.83
C ASP A 115 13.36 -8.51 -6.68
N SER A 116 13.35 -9.08 -7.90
CA SER A 116 14.54 -9.04 -8.75
C SER A 116 15.01 -7.60 -8.94
N ARG A 117 16.32 -7.38 -8.83
CA ARG A 117 16.92 -6.04 -8.95
C ARG A 117 16.49 -5.34 -10.23
N ALA A 118 16.41 -6.09 -11.34
CA ALA A 118 15.95 -5.59 -12.62
C ALA A 118 14.51 -5.03 -12.57
N ARG A 119 13.59 -5.74 -11.90
CA ARG A 119 12.21 -5.25 -11.73
C ARG A 119 12.13 -4.04 -10.81
N ILE A 120 12.87 -4.04 -9.70
CA ILE A 120 12.91 -2.88 -8.78
C ILE A 120 13.42 -1.65 -9.51
N ILE A 121 14.50 -1.78 -10.29
CA ILE A 121 15.04 -0.71 -11.13
C ILE A 121 14.00 -0.28 -12.15
N GLY A 122 13.38 -1.21 -12.89
CA GLY A 122 12.31 -0.90 -13.84
C GLY A 122 11.12 -0.17 -13.22
N LEU A 123 10.66 -0.57 -12.03
CA LEU A 123 9.58 0.13 -11.31
C LEU A 123 10.01 1.53 -10.84
N THR A 124 11.27 1.69 -10.47
CA THR A 124 11.83 3.00 -10.08
C THR A 124 11.90 3.92 -11.30
N ASP A 125 12.36 3.39 -12.43
CA ASP A 125 12.39 4.09 -13.71
C ASP A 125 10.96 4.46 -14.15
N ASP A 126 10.02 3.52 -14.09
CA ASP A 126 8.61 3.73 -14.40
C ASP A 126 8.01 4.84 -13.53
N PHE A 127 8.34 4.87 -12.23
CA PHE A 127 7.82 5.89 -11.32
C PHE A 127 8.26 7.30 -11.74
N PHE A 128 9.56 7.52 -11.92
CA PHE A 128 10.10 8.84 -12.26
C PHE A 128 9.88 9.21 -13.74
N SER A 129 9.69 8.23 -14.62
CA SER A 129 9.34 8.43 -16.03
C SER A 129 7.84 8.51 -16.31
N CYS A 130 6.98 8.24 -15.33
CA CYS A 130 5.54 8.35 -15.48
C CYS A 130 5.15 9.81 -15.83
N ARG A 131 4.32 9.97 -16.87
CA ARG A 131 3.80 11.25 -17.36
C ARG A 131 2.29 11.16 -17.42
N ILE A 132 1.61 12.28 -17.16
CA ILE A 132 0.19 12.40 -17.45
C ILE A 132 -0.05 12.34 -18.96
N ASP A 133 -1.02 11.54 -19.39
CA ASP A 133 -1.33 11.43 -20.82
C ASP A 133 -2.21 12.60 -21.29
N PRO A 134 -2.15 13.02 -22.58
CA PRO A 134 -3.05 14.03 -23.12
C PRO A 134 -4.51 13.53 -22.99
N ASN A 135 -5.32 14.20 -22.18
CA ASN A 135 -6.71 13.87 -21.80
C ASN A 135 -6.90 12.90 -20.62
N GLU A 136 -5.84 12.50 -19.93
CA GLU A 136 -5.99 11.74 -18.69
C GLU A 136 -6.46 12.64 -17.54
N GLU A 137 -7.39 12.14 -16.72
CA GLU A 137 -7.77 12.83 -15.48
C GLU A 137 -6.66 12.69 -14.43
N VAL A 138 -6.43 13.75 -13.65
CA VAL A 138 -5.42 13.78 -12.57
C VAL A 138 -5.56 12.58 -11.61
N VAL A 139 -6.79 12.12 -11.37
CA VAL A 139 -7.06 10.97 -10.49
C VAL A 139 -6.50 9.67 -11.05
N LEU A 140 -6.61 9.47 -12.37
CA LEU A 140 -6.09 8.28 -13.04
C LEU A 140 -4.56 8.30 -13.08
N TYR A 141 -3.97 9.48 -13.36
CA TYR A 141 -2.53 9.68 -13.29
C TYR A 141 -1.98 9.35 -11.89
N ALA A 142 -2.60 9.91 -10.86
CA ALA A 142 -2.23 9.64 -9.47
C ALA A 142 -2.40 8.16 -9.08
N ALA A 143 -3.44 7.49 -9.60
CA ALA A 143 -3.64 6.06 -9.37
C ALA A 143 -2.51 5.22 -9.98
N ARG A 144 -2.01 5.57 -11.18
CA ARG A 144 -0.85 4.90 -11.79
C ARG A 144 0.41 5.06 -10.94
N LEU A 145 0.70 6.27 -10.46
CA LEU A 145 1.83 6.53 -9.55
C LEU A 145 1.70 5.75 -8.25
N LYS A 146 0.53 5.80 -7.61
CA LYS A 146 0.24 5.09 -6.36
C LYS A 146 0.41 3.58 -6.53
N ARG A 147 -0.02 3.03 -7.67
CA ARG A 147 0.18 1.61 -8.00
C ARG A 147 1.67 1.25 -8.04
N ILE A 148 2.51 2.06 -8.69
CA ILE A 148 3.95 1.81 -8.75
C ILE A 148 4.59 1.94 -7.36
N ALA A 149 4.20 2.96 -6.58
CA ALA A 149 4.68 3.16 -5.21
C ALA A 149 4.34 1.97 -4.29
N VAL A 150 3.13 1.40 -4.41
CA VAL A 150 2.73 0.19 -3.69
C VAL A 150 3.62 -0.99 -4.09
N LEU A 151 3.85 -1.21 -5.39
CA LEU A 151 4.72 -2.30 -5.86
C LEU A 151 6.16 -2.17 -5.33
N LEU A 152 6.68 -0.95 -5.25
CA LEU A 152 8.01 -0.67 -4.69
C LEU A 152 8.06 -0.87 -3.18
N ASN A 153 7.03 -0.45 -2.46
CA ASN A 153 6.87 -0.76 -1.03
C ASN A 153 6.81 -2.27 -0.78
N ASP A 154 6.06 -3.01 -1.60
CA ASP A 154 5.96 -4.47 -1.51
C ASP A 154 7.30 -5.14 -1.80
N ALA A 155 8.11 -4.58 -2.70
CA ALA A 155 9.49 -4.99 -2.95
C ALA A 155 10.50 -4.54 -1.86
N GLY A 156 10.05 -3.80 -0.84
CA GLY A 156 10.89 -3.37 0.29
C GLY A 156 11.76 -2.16 -0.03
N LYS A 157 11.36 -1.40 -1.05
CA LYS A 157 11.99 -0.15 -1.50
C LYS A 157 10.95 0.97 -1.53
N PRO A 158 10.34 1.33 -0.39
CA PRO A 158 9.30 2.36 -0.36
C PRO A 158 9.83 3.69 -0.93
N ILE A 159 8.99 4.38 -1.70
CA ILE A 159 9.26 5.73 -2.17
C ILE A 159 8.73 6.72 -1.13
N ASP A 160 9.58 7.67 -0.74
CA ASP A 160 9.22 8.73 0.19
C ASP A 160 8.01 9.54 -0.32
N ASP A 161 7.13 9.94 0.61
CA ASP A 161 5.92 10.69 0.27
C ASP A 161 6.23 12.01 -0.46
N TRP A 162 7.39 12.61 -0.16
CA TRP A 162 7.89 13.79 -0.87
C TRP A 162 8.08 13.53 -2.36
N TYR A 163 8.65 12.38 -2.75
CA TYR A 163 8.84 12.03 -4.16
C TYR A 163 7.50 11.70 -4.85
N GLN A 164 6.53 11.17 -4.10
CA GLN A 164 5.16 10.98 -4.60
C GLN A 164 4.47 12.32 -4.86
N ALA A 165 4.58 13.28 -3.94
CA ALA A 165 4.08 14.64 -4.13
C ALA A 165 4.79 15.36 -5.29
N PHE A 166 6.11 15.23 -5.40
CA PHE A 166 6.91 15.78 -6.50
C PHE A 166 6.46 15.24 -7.86
N GLN A 167 6.31 13.92 -7.99
CA GLN A 167 5.95 13.32 -9.27
C GLN A 167 4.54 13.72 -9.74
N LEU A 168 3.61 13.98 -8.81
CA LEU A 168 2.28 14.49 -9.12
C LEU A 168 2.29 15.85 -9.81
N ILE A 169 3.26 16.72 -9.47
CA ILE A 169 3.33 18.09 -10.00
C ILE A 169 4.26 18.26 -11.19
N GLN A 170 5.20 17.34 -11.40
CA GLN A 170 6.33 17.52 -12.32
C GLN A 170 5.93 17.61 -13.81
N TYR A 171 4.90 16.89 -14.24
CA TYR A 171 4.54 16.74 -15.65
C TYR A 171 3.15 17.28 -16.00
N LEU A 172 2.59 18.12 -15.13
CA LEU A 172 1.26 18.66 -15.35
C LEU A 172 1.23 19.66 -16.52
N PRO A 173 0.11 19.74 -17.25
CA PRO A 173 -0.11 20.76 -18.27
C PRO A 173 -0.01 22.20 -17.74
N GLN A 174 0.28 23.16 -18.62
CA GLN A 174 0.53 24.56 -18.26
C GLN A 174 -0.66 25.23 -17.55
N GLU A 175 -1.87 24.74 -17.79
CA GLU A 175 -3.12 25.19 -17.17
C GLU A 175 -3.08 25.06 -15.64
N PHE A 176 -2.27 24.14 -15.11
CA PHE A 176 -2.07 23.94 -13.67
C PHE A 176 -1.03 24.90 -13.05
N ASN A 177 -0.35 25.74 -13.84
CA ASN A 177 0.71 26.62 -13.31
C ASN A 177 0.24 27.50 -12.15
N GLY A 178 -1.02 27.94 -12.15
CA GLY A 178 -1.60 28.73 -11.06
C GLY A 178 -1.58 27.99 -9.72
N ILE A 179 -2.03 26.73 -9.68
CA ILE A 179 -2.01 25.93 -8.46
C ILE A 179 -0.59 25.53 -8.06
N LEU A 180 0.29 25.24 -9.04
CA LEU A 180 1.69 24.91 -8.77
C LEU A 180 2.41 26.04 -8.03
N GLN A 181 2.16 27.30 -8.41
CA GLN A 181 2.69 28.45 -7.70
C GLN A 181 2.26 28.51 -6.23
N ALA A 182 1.01 28.15 -5.92
CA ALA A 182 0.55 28.08 -4.54
C ALA A 182 1.23 26.92 -3.78
N ILE A 183 1.35 25.75 -4.42
CA ILE A 183 2.01 24.57 -3.84
C ILE A 183 3.48 24.85 -3.50
N TYR A 184 4.23 25.52 -4.37
CA TYR A 184 5.64 25.86 -4.12
C TYR A 184 5.87 26.80 -2.92
N ARG A 185 4.82 27.43 -2.39
CA ARG A 185 4.90 28.30 -1.20
C ARG A 185 4.52 27.58 0.09
N TRP A 186 4.15 26.30 0.00
CA TRP A 186 3.89 25.48 1.17
C TRP A 186 5.18 25.19 1.94
N THR A 187 5.00 24.90 3.22
CA THR A 187 6.05 24.34 4.06
C THR A 187 6.25 22.85 3.77
N ASP A 188 7.39 22.28 4.15
CA ASP A 188 7.71 20.87 3.88
C ASP A 188 6.73 19.89 4.56
N ASP A 189 6.18 20.25 5.72
CA ASP A 189 5.15 19.46 6.41
C ASP A 189 3.83 19.42 5.64
N GLN A 190 3.55 20.47 4.86
CA GLN A 190 2.36 20.57 4.01
C GLN A 190 2.53 19.84 2.67
N PHE A 191 3.76 19.66 2.18
CA PHE A 191 4.03 19.01 0.90
C PHE A 191 3.93 17.48 1.00
N LYS A 192 2.67 17.01 1.06
CA LYS A 192 2.29 15.59 1.16
C LYS A 192 1.46 15.17 -0.03
N SER A 193 1.66 13.94 -0.51
CA SER A 193 1.05 13.45 -1.76
C SER A 193 -0.48 13.55 -1.74
N ASP A 194 -1.13 13.15 -0.64
CA ASP A 194 -2.58 13.23 -0.45
C ASP A 194 -3.13 14.68 -0.45
N LYS A 195 -2.36 15.64 0.05
CA LYS A 195 -2.76 17.06 0.01
C LYS A 195 -2.59 17.63 -1.39
N VAL A 196 -1.44 17.35 -2.03
CA VAL A 196 -1.19 17.75 -3.42
C VAL A 196 -2.29 17.22 -4.34
N LEU A 197 -2.62 15.93 -4.26
CA LEU A 197 -3.66 15.31 -5.08
C LEU A 197 -5.02 16.01 -4.92
N ARG A 198 -5.43 16.31 -3.69
CA ARG A 198 -6.70 17.01 -3.42
C ARG A 198 -6.76 18.39 -4.07
N GLU A 199 -5.68 19.16 -3.98
CA GLU A 199 -5.61 20.50 -4.58
C GLU A 199 -5.58 20.44 -6.12
N LEU A 200 -4.87 19.46 -6.69
CA LEU A 200 -4.87 19.25 -8.13
C LEU A 200 -6.25 18.84 -8.67
N GLN A 201 -6.99 18.00 -7.93
CA GLN A 201 -8.37 17.65 -8.27
C GLN A 201 -9.31 18.86 -8.23
N ALA A 202 -9.16 19.71 -7.20
CA ALA A 202 -9.94 20.94 -7.09
C ALA A 202 -9.66 21.89 -8.26
N GLU A 203 -8.39 22.02 -8.66
CA GLU A 203 -8.01 22.84 -9.81
C GLU A 203 -8.51 22.26 -11.13
N GLU A 204 -8.44 20.94 -11.34
CA GLU A 204 -8.97 20.29 -12.54
C GLU A 204 -10.49 20.54 -12.67
N ALA A 205 -11.23 20.44 -11.57
CA ALA A 205 -12.66 20.76 -11.55
C ALA A 205 -12.93 22.23 -11.89
N ARG A 206 -12.08 23.16 -11.42
CA ARG A 206 -12.16 24.58 -11.75
C ARG A 206 -11.89 24.83 -13.24
N LEU A 207 -10.87 24.19 -13.81
CA LEU A 207 -10.51 24.30 -15.23
C LEU A 207 -11.63 23.76 -16.13
N LYS A 208 -12.18 22.58 -15.82
CA LYS A 208 -13.34 21.99 -16.52
C LYS A 208 -14.55 22.93 -16.51
N LYS A 209 -14.82 23.62 -15.40
CA LYS A 209 -15.89 24.62 -15.30
C LYS A 209 -15.61 25.87 -16.13
N CYS A 210 -14.36 26.35 -16.13
CA CYS A 210 -13.95 27.53 -16.90
C CYS A 210 -14.09 27.30 -18.41
N SER A 211 -13.67 26.12 -18.88
CA SER A 211 -13.82 25.72 -20.28
C SER A 211 -15.29 25.70 -20.73
N LYS A 212 -16.17 25.02 -19.98
CA LYS A 212 -17.62 24.99 -20.27
C LYS A 212 -18.25 26.38 -20.34
N ASN A 213 -17.86 27.28 -19.43
CA ASN A 213 -18.36 28.65 -19.44
C ASN A 213 -17.91 29.41 -20.70
N GLN A 214 -16.66 29.23 -21.15
CA GLN A 214 -16.15 29.86 -22.38
C GLN A 214 -16.89 29.35 -23.63
N GLU A 215 -17.16 28.05 -23.72
CA GLU A 215 -17.95 27.46 -24.82
C GLU A 215 -19.36 28.04 -24.88
N VAL A 216 -20.03 28.17 -23.73
CA VAL A 216 -21.38 28.78 -23.64
C VAL A 216 -21.37 30.24 -24.10
N VAL A 217 -20.36 31.01 -23.70
CA VAL A 217 -20.21 32.41 -24.12
C VAL A 217 -19.95 32.48 -25.63
N ALA A 218 -19.03 31.66 -26.16
CA ALA A 218 -18.72 31.61 -27.59
C ALA A 218 -19.96 31.25 -28.44
N TYR A 219 -20.78 30.29 -27.97
CA TYR A 219 -22.03 29.92 -28.61
C TYR A 219 -23.08 31.04 -28.59
N ARG A 220 -23.19 31.79 -27.49
CA ARG A 220 -24.10 32.95 -27.41
C ARG A 220 -23.69 34.05 -28.39
N VAL A 221 -22.39 34.37 -28.43
CA VAL A 221 -21.85 35.40 -29.33
C VAL A 221 -22.04 35.01 -30.80
N SER A 222 -21.84 33.75 -31.17
CA SER A 222 -22.07 33.30 -32.55
C SER A 222 -23.55 33.34 -32.94
N LYS A 223 -24.46 33.00 -32.01
CA LYS A 223 -25.91 33.11 -32.22
C LYS A 223 -26.39 34.57 -32.36
N GLU A 224 -25.87 35.49 -31.55
CA GLU A 224 -26.20 36.91 -31.65
C GLU A 224 -25.73 37.54 -32.97
N ARG A 225 -24.56 37.14 -33.48
CA ARG A 225 -24.03 37.59 -34.79
C ARG A 225 -24.82 37.07 -36.00
N THR A 226 -25.61 36.00 -35.83
CA THR A 226 -26.36 35.36 -36.93
C THR A 226 -27.83 35.76 -36.98
N THR A 227 -28.34 36.46 -35.96
CA THR A 227 -29.69 37.07 -35.97
C THR A 227 -29.71 38.42 -36.71
N PRO A 228 -30.52 38.58 -37.78
CA PRO A 228 -30.67 39.88 -38.46
C PRO A 228 -31.36 40.92 -37.55
N PRO A 229 -31.03 42.22 -37.66
CA PRO A 229 -31.70 43.26 -36.90
C PRO A 229 -33.19 43.31 -37.28
N GLN A 230 -34.08 43.20 -36.29
CA GLN A 230 -35.51 43.42 -36.49
C GLN A 230 -35.73 44.85 -36.99
N ALA A 231 -36.14 44.98 -38.25
CA ALA A 231 -36.53 46.25 -38.84
C ALA A 231 -37.74 46.81 -38.08
N SER A 232 -37.50 47.87 -37.30
CA SER A 232 -38.56 48.65 -36.67
C SER A 232 -39.43 49.27 -37.76
N SER A 233 -40.60 48.68 -37.97
CA SER A 233 -41.60 49.20 -38.89
C SER A 233 -42.30 50.38 -38.21
N LYS A 234 -41.81 51.61 -38.45
CA LYS A 234 -42.63 52.81 -38.25
C LYS A 234 -43.74 52.79 -39.30
N LYS A 235 -44.98 52.59 -38.86
CA LYS A 235 -46.16 52.80 -39.71
C LYS A 235 -46.61 54.27 -39.63
N PRO A 236 -47.19 54.80 -40.73
CA PRO A 236 -47.40 56.22 -40.96
C PRO A 236 -48.45 56.85 -40.05
#